data_AF-A0A9D3AN73-F1
#
_entry.id   AF-A0A9D3AN73-F1
#
_cell.length_a   1.000
_cell.length_b   1.000
_cell.length_c   1.000
_cell.angle_alpha   90.00
_cell.angle_beta   90.00
_cell.angle_gamma   90.00
#
_symmetry.space_group_name_H-M   'P 1'
#
loop_
_entity.id
_entity.type
_entity.pdbx_description
1 polymer ?
#
loop_
_entity_poly.entity_id
_entity_poly.type
_entity_poly.pdbx_seq_one_letter_code
_entity_poly.pdbx_strand_id
1 'polypeptide(L)' 'MIIGFDAKRAAQNRTGLGNYSRFVIRLLSQQHPENEYYLYVPKQDKMPYIT' A
#
# COMPACT_ATOMS: atom_id res chain seq x y z
N MET A 1 8.61 15.93 0.47
CA MET A 1 9.50 14.78 0.75
C MET A 1 8.99 13.57 0.00
N ILE A 2 9.87 12.63 -0.40
CA ILE A 2 9.45 11.38 -1.04
C ILE A 2 9.32 10.29 0.02
N ILE A 3 8.15 9.66 0.10
CA ILE A 3 7.83 8.61 1.08
C ILE A 3 7.34 7.37 0.34
N GLY A 4 8.07 6.27 0.48
CA GLY A 4 7.71 4.97 -0.08
C GLY A 4 7.09 4.05 0.96
N PHE A 5 5.95 3.44 0.64
CA PHE A 5 5.34 2.39 1.45
C PHE A 5 5.45 1.04 0.77
N ASP A 6 5.78 0.00 1.54
CA ASP A 6 5.43 -1.37 1.16
C ASP A 6 3.91 -1.54 1.36
N ALA A 7 3.19 -1.47 0.26
CA ALA A 7 1.73 -1.39 0.21
C ALA A 7 1.08 -2.76 -0.04
N LYS A 8 1.79 -3.89 0.17
CA LYS A 8 1.25 -5.24 -0.03
C LYS A 8 -0.11 -5.44 0.66
N ARG A 9 -0.23 -5.07 1.95
CA ARG A 9 -1.49 -5.20 2.69
C ARG A 9 -2.55 -4.20 2.24
N ALA A 10 -2.16 -2.98 1.91
CA ALA A 10 -3.09 -1.99 1.38
C ALA A 10 -3.72 -2.43 0.04
N ALA A 11 -3.02 -3.25 -0.75
CA ALA A 11 -3.51 -3.75 -2.03
C ALA A 11 -4.19 -5.13 -1.97
N GLN A 12 -3.66 -6.07 -1.18
CA GLN A 12 -4.10 -7.47 -1.21
C GLN A 12 -5.12 -7.81 -0.11
N ASN A 13 -5.23 -7.02 0.96
CA ASN A 13 -6.16 -7.28 2.05
C ASN A 13 -7.42 -6.41 1.92
N ARG A 14 -8.58 -7.07 1.79
CA ARG A 14 -9.88 -6.38 1.61
C ARG A 14 -10.55 -5.96 2.92
N THR A 15 -10.04 -6.43 4.06
CA THR A 15 -10.60 -6.19 5.40
C THR A 15 -9.50 -5.79 6.40
N GLY A 16 -9.92 -5.37 7.60
CA GLY A 16 -9.04 -5.15 8.76
C GLY A 16 -7.82 -4.29 8.43
N LEU A 17 -6.64 -4.91 8.50
CA LEU A 17 -5.35 -4.26 8.24
C LEU A 17 -5.28 -3.56 6.87
N GLY A 18 -5.93 -4.09 5.83
CA GLY A 18 -5.95 -3.42 4.53
C GLY A 18 -6.75 -2.11 4.55
N ASN A 19 -7.88 -2.09 5.27
CA ASN A 19 -8.68 -0.88 5.46
C ASN A 19 -7.90 0.16 6.27
N TYR A 20 -7.25 -0.28 7.34
CA TYR A 20 -6.43 0.61 8.17
C TYR A 20 -5.25 1.20 7.39
N SER A 21 -4.51 0.38 6.63
CA SER A 21 -3.42 0.86 5.78
C SER A 21 -3.92 1.93 4.78
N ARG A 22 -5.04 1.68 4.08
CA ARG A 22 -5.63 2.67 3.15
C ARG A 22 -6.05 3.95 3.85
N PHE A 23 -6.61 3.85 5.06
CA PHE A 23 -7.00 5.02 5.85
C PHE A 23 -5.79 5.89 6.21
N VAL A 24 -4.70 5.29 6.70
CA VAL A 24 -3.47 6.01 7.07
C VAL A 24 -2.86 6.71 5.85
N ILE A 25 -2.71 5.98 4.74
CA ILE A 25 -2.16 6.54 3.48
C ILE A 25 -2.99 7.74 3.03
N ARG A 26 -4.33 7.61 3.06
CA ARG A 26 -5.24 8.70 2.67
C ARG A 26 -5.11 9.91 3.59
N LEU A 27 -5.03 9.70 4.90
CA LEU A 27 -4.91 10.81 5.85
C LEU A 27 -3.59 11.55 5.64
N LEU A 28 -2.48 10.82 5.46
CA LEU A 28 -1.18 11.43 5.18
C LEU A 28 -1.19 12.24 3.89
N SER A 29 -1.75 11.71 2.80
CA SER A 29 -1.83 12.43 1.53
C SER A 29 -2.73 13.68 1.61
N GLN A 30 -3.71 13.69 2.51
CA GLN A 30 -4.60 14.84 2.73
C GLN A 30 -3.98 15.90 3.63
N GLN A 31 -3.27 15.51 4.68
CA GLN A 31 -2.69 16.45 5.66
C GLN A 31 -1.33 17.01 5.22
N HIS A 32 -0.61 16.28 4.37
CA HIS A 32 0.71 16.68 3.87
C HIS A 32 0.79 16.52 2.34
N PRO A 33 0.00 17.31 1.57
CA PRO A 33 -0.05 17.21 0.11
C PRO A 33 1.26 17.60 -0.60
N GLU A 34 2.18 18.27 0.09
CA GLU A 34 3.52 18.61 -0.38
C GLU A 34 4.47 17.39 -0.48
N ASN A 35 4.06 16.25 0.06
CA ASN A 35 4.81 15.01 -0.03
C ASN A 35 4.37 14.17 -1.23
N GLU A 36 5.33 13.46 -1.80
CA GLU A 36 5.08 12.45 -2.81
C GLU A 36 5.02 11.07 -2.16
N TYR A 37 3.93 10.35 -2.40
CA TYR A 37 3.68 9.04 -1.80
C TYR A 37 3.70 7.95 -2.86
N TYR A 38 4.65 7.03 -2.74
CA TYR A 38 4.78 5.88 -3.63
C TYR A 38 4.33 4.60 -2.91
N LEU A 39 3.42 3.84 -3.55
CA LEU A 39 2.87 2.60 -3.03
C LEU A 39 3.47 1.43 -3.80
N TYR A 40 4.45 0.76 -3.21
CA TYR A 40 5.07 -0.41 -3.82
C TYR A 40 4.22 -1.64 -3.49
N VAL A 41 3.61 -2.19 -4.53
CA VAL A 41 2.81 -3.40 -4.44
C VAL A 41 3.53 -4.52 -5.17
N PRO A 42 3.65 -5.71 -4.58
CA PRO A 42 4.16 -6.85 -5.31
C PRO A 42 3.23 -7.12 -6.49
N LYS A 43 3.81 -7.40 -7.67
CA LYS A 43 3.03 -7.96 -8.78
C LYS A 43 2.29 -9.19 -8.26
N GLN A 44 1.06 -9.41 -8.74
CA GLN A 44 0.41 -10.70 -8.62
C GLN A 44 1.19 -11.69 -9.49
N ASP A 45 2.41 -12.04 -9.09
CA ASP A 45 2.99 -13.28 -9.56
C ASP A 45 2.10 -14.38 -9.00
N LYS A 46 1.47 -15.12 -9.90
CA LYS A 46 1.01 -16.46 -9.59
C LYS A 46 2.23 -17.14 -9.00
N MET A 47 2.18 -17.47 -7.71
CA MET A 47 3.31 -18.09 -7.04
C MET A 47 3.72 -19.29 -7.90
N PRO A 48 4.94 -19.35 -8.45
CA PRO A 48 5.41 -20.52 -9.17
C PRO A 48 5.82 -21.56 -8.14
N TYR A 49 4.90 -21.93 -7.25
CA TYR A 49 5.08 -23.17 -6.53
C TYR A 49 4.86 -24.26 -7.57
N ILE A 50 5.98 -24.88 -7.93
CA ILE A 50 6.03 -26.19 -8.56
C ILE A 50 5.14 -27.13 -7.74
N THR A 51 4.03 -27.57 -8.32
CA THR A 51 3.48 -28.94 -8.40
C THR A 51 2.01 -28.87 -8.81
#